data_AF-A0A800A741-F1
#
_entry.id   AF-A0A800A741-F1
#
_cell.length_a   1.000
_cell.length_b   1.000
_cell.length_c   1.000
_cell.angle_alpha   90.00
_cell.angle_beta   90.00
_cell.angle_gamma   90.00
#
_symmetry.space_group_name_H-M   'P 1'
#
loop_
_entity.id
_entity.type
_entity.pdbx_description
1 polymer ?
#
loop_
_entity_poly.entity_id
_entity_poly.type
_entity_poly.pdbx_seq_one_letter_code
_entity_poly.pdbx_strand_id
1 'polypeptide(L)'
;MNAAENAKAWQIWIDRGGTFTDLVARRPDGKLVSHKLLSENPDHYEDAALKGIRDLLGLSPTDPIPPGAVEVVRMGTTVATNALLERAGDRTVLIITKGFADALRIGYQNRPKLFDRQIQLPEMLYERVIEIDERLDAHGDILAAPDPDTVTGQLGAAFEAGIRSAAIVFMHGYRYPAHENLVAGIAGQVGFTQVSVSNRVSPMMKLVSRGDTTVVDAYLSPILRRYVDRVATDLEAGGDTMEGPPRLQFMQSNGGLTDAKLFQGKDSILSGPAGGVVGMARTAAMGGFEKVIGFDMGGTSTDVSHYDGTFERAFETTIAGVRMRAPMMRIHTVAAGGGSICRFDGQRFRVGPGSAGADPGPACYRRGGPLTVTDCNVLLGKVQPQHFPQVFGPGADQPLDHLGVSTRF
;
A
#
# COMPACT_ATOMS: atom_id res chain seq x y z
N MET A 1 -25.85 -43.01 -7.10
CA MET A 1 -24.52 -42.38 -6.99
C MET A 1 -24.33 -41.47 -8.19
N ASN A 2 -23.84 -40.25 -7.87
CA ASN A 2 -23.22 -39.24 -8.74
C ASN A 2 -24.11 -38.37 -9.62
N ALA A 3 -24.39 -37.15 -9.12
CA ALA A 3 -24.03 -35.88 -9.76
C ALA A 3 -24.58 -34.70 -8.91
N ALA A 4 -24.11 -34.56 -7.67
CA ALA A 4 -24.08 -33.24 -7.04
C ALA A 4 -22.77 -32.61 -7.51
N GLU A 5 -22.80 -32.01 -8.69
CA GLU A 5 -21.68 -31.20 -9.20
C GLU A 5 -21.37 -30.11 -8.17
N ASN A 6 -20.14 -30.12 -7.66
CA ASN A 6 -19.60 -29.08 -6.78
C ASN A 6 -19.98 -27.69 -7.28
N ALA A 7 -20.91 -27.01 -6.59
CA ALA A 7 -21.11 -25.58 -6.76
C ALA A 7 -19.78 -24.91 -6.39
N LYS A 8 -19.00 -24.49 -7.39
CA LYS A 8 -17.69 -23.88 -7.15
C LYS A 8 -17.90 -22.61 -6.35
N ALA A 9 -17.23 -22.43 -5.23
CA ALA A 9 -17.33 -21.19 -4.46
C ALA A 9 -16.87 -19.97 -5.29
N TRP A 10 -17.24 -18.76 -4.86
CA TRP A 10 -16.87 -17.52 -5.52
C TRP A 10 -15.34 -17.33 -5.51
N GLN A 11 -14.80 -16.79 -6.61
CA GLN A 11 -13.41 -16.32 -6.67
C GLN A 11 -13.41 -14.83 -6.95
N ILE A 12 -12.77 -14.05 -6.09
CA ILE A 12 -12.87 -12.59 -6.12
C ILE A 12 -11.47 -11.98 -6.24
N TRP A 13 -11.31 -11.06 -7.18
CA TRP A 13 -10.12 -10.26 -7.41
C TRP A 13 -10.47 -8.80 -7.16
N ILE A 14 -9.73 -8.14 -6.27
CA ILE A 14 -10.03 -6.79 -5.80
C ILE A 14 -8.80 -5.91 -6.04
N ASP A 15 -9.00 -4.74 -6.61
CA ASP A 15 -8.01 -3.68 -6.63
C ASP A 15 -8.56 -2.47 -5.87
N ARG A 16 -8.03 -2.24 -4.68
CA ARG A 16 -8.39 -1.08 -3.86
C ARG A 16 -7.46 0.09 -4.21
N GLY A 17 -7.90 0.91 -5.15
CA GLY A 17 -7.23 2.15 -5.54
C GLY A 17 -7.56 3.32 -4.61
N GLY A 18 -7.04 4.51 -4.93
CA GLY A 18 -7.30 5.72 -4.15
C GLY A 18 -8.68 6.37 -4.36
N THR A 19 -9.36 6.10 -5.48
CA THR A 19 -10.68 6.69 -5.78
C THR A 19 -11.78 5.65 -5.85
N PHE A 20 -11.52 4.53 -6.53
CA PHE A 20 -12.45 3.43 -6.64
C PHE A 20 -11.80 2.14 -6.19
N THR A 21 -12.64 1.26 -5.66
CA THR A 21 -12.34 -0.15 -5.45
C THR A 21 -13.02 -0.94 -6.55
N ASP A 22 -12.22 -1.65 -7.32
CA ASP A 22 -12.65 -2.49 -8.44
C ASP A 22 -12.68 -3.94 -8.00
N LEU A 23 -13.80 -4.61 -8.24
CA LEU A 23 -13.97 -6.03 -8.01
C LEU A 23 -14.25 -6.70 -9.35
N VAL A 24 -13.51 -7.76 -9.64
CA VAL A 24 -13.87 -8.76 -10.63
C VAL A 24 -14.11 -10.05 -9.88
N ALA A 25 -15.19 -10.75 -10.18
CA ALA A 25 -15.51 -12.00 -9.51
C ALA A 25 -15.99 -13.06 -10.49
N ARG A 26 -15.60 -14.30 -10.23
CA ARG A 26 -16.13 -15.48 -10.88
C ARG A 26 -17.16 -16.12 -9.98
N ARG A 27 -18.40 -16.16 -10.46
CA ARG A 27 -19.54 -16.82 -9.83
C ARG A 27 -19.35 -18.35 -9.79
N PRO A 28 -20.13 -19.04 -8.94
CA PRO A 28 -20.19 -20.51 -8.97
C PRO A 28 -20.56 -21.13 -10.31
N ASP A 29 -21.37 -20.44 -11.11
CA ASP A 29 -21.75 -20.85 -12.46
C ASP A 29 -20.66 -20.57 -13.51
N GLY A 30 -19.51 -20.05 -13.09
CA GLY A 30 -18.37 -19.71 -13.94
C GLY A 30 -18.45 -18.34 -14.63
N LYS A 31 -19.56 -17.60 -14.50
CA LYS A 31 -19.68 -16.27 -15.11
C LYS A 31 -18.82 -15.24 -14.39
N LEU A 32 -18.23 -14.35 -15.17
CA LEU A 32 -17.51 -13.18 -14.66
C LEU A 32 -18.48 -12.01 -14.46
N VAL A 33 -18.35 -11.35 -13.33
CA VAL A 33 -19.06 -10.11 -13.00
C VAL A 33 -18.06 -9.08 -12.50
N SER A 34 -18.34 -7.81 -12.74
CA SER A 34 -17.55 -6.68 -12.24
C SER A 34 -18.42 -5.82 -11.33
N HIS A 35 -17.84 -5.29 -10.27
CA HIS A 35 -18.47 -4.36 -9.36
C HIS A 35 -17.50 -3.23 -9.03
N LYS A 36 -17.99 -2.00 -8.89
CA LYS A 36 -17.14 -0.81 -8.67
C LYS A 36 -17.78 0.06 -7.61
N LEU A 37 -16.99 0.42 -6.59
CA LEU A 37 -17.40 1.22 -5.45
C LEU A 37 -16.41 2.37 -5.24
N LEU A 38 -16.82 3.44 -4.56
CA LEU A 38 -15.86 4.44 -4.08
C LEU A 38 -14.95 3.80 -3.03
N SER A 39 -13.66 4.11 -3.06
CA SER A 39 -12.70 3.55 -2.09
C SER A 39 -12.93 4.04 -0.66
N GLU A 40 -13.48 5.25 -0.55
CA GLU A 40 -13.84 5.89 0.71
C GLU A 40 -15.23 6.49 0.56
N ASN A 41 -16.16 6.04 1.41
CA ASN A 41 -17.51 6.57 1.51
C ASN A 41 -18.05 6.34 2.94
N PRO A 42 -17.55 7.12 3.92
CA PRO A 42 -17.75 6.85 5.35
C PRO A 42 -19.22 6.87 5.79
N ASP A 43 -20.09 7.55 5.03
CA ASP A 43 -21.53 7.62 5.31
C ASP A 43 -22.28 6.30 4.99
N HIS A 44 -21.65 5.39 4.22
CA HIS A 44 -22.32 4.19 3.69
C HIS A 44 -21.64 2.88 4.04
N TYR A 45 -20.30 2.85 4.17
CA TYR A 45 -19.56 1.65 4.52
C TYR A 45 -18.18 1.98 5.08
N GLU A 46 -17.70 1.12 5.99
CA GLU A 46 -16.36 1.25 6.56
C GLU A 46 -15.24 0.78 5.62
N ASP A 47 -15.52 -0.24 4.79
CA ASP A 47 -14.56 -0.79 3.84
C ASP A 47 -15.21 -1.21 2.53
N ALA A 48 -14.69 -0.68 1.42
CA ALA A 48 -15.22 -0.89 0.09
C ALA A 48 -15.02 -2.33 -0.42
N ALA A 49 -13.95 -3.01 -0.03
CA ALA A 49 -13.69 -4.39 -0.46
C ALA A 49 -14.70 -5.35 0.18
N LEU A 50 -14.92 -5.23 1.49
CA LEU A 50 -15.91 -6.03 2.21
C LEU A 50 -17.33 -5.73 1.77
N LYS A 51 -17.67 -4.44 1.57
CA LYS A 51 -18.96 -4.04 0.98
C LYS A 51 -19.16 -4.69 -0.38
N GLY A 52 -18.16 -4.63 -1.25
CA GLY A 52 -18.23 -5.20 -2.59
C GLY A 52 -18.40 -6.72 -2.58
N ILE A 53 -17.73 -7.43 -1.66
CA ILE A 53 -17.93 -8.87 -1.46
C ILE A 53 -19.38 -9.15 -1.05
N ARG A 54 -19.92 -8.43 -0.05
CA ARG A 54 -21.31 -8.59 0.39
C ARG A 54 -22.31 -8.32 -0.73
N ASP A 55 -22.10 -7.27 -1.52
CA ASP A 55 -22.96 -6.93 -2.66
C ASP A 55 -22.99 -8.05 -3.70
N LEU A 56 -21.82 -8.61 -4.04
CA LEU A 56 -21.71 -9.72 -4.99
C LEU A 56 -22.42 -10.99 -4.50
N LEU A 57 -22.40 -11.23 -3.18
CA LEU A 57 -23.08 -12.36 -2.56
C LEU A 57 -24.57 -12.08 -2.28
N GLY A 58 -25.05 -10.85 -2.48
CA GLY A 58 -26.43 -10.45 -2.18
C GLY A 58 -26.74 -10.38 -0.69
N LEU A 59 -25.73 -10.06 0.12
CA LEU A 59 -25.80 -9.99 1.59
C LEU A 59 -26.10 -8.57 2.07
N SER A 60 -26.78 -8.47 3.21
CA SER A 60 -26.91 -7.19 3.92
C SER A 60 -25.55 -6.74 4.49
N PRO A 61 -25.37 -5.46 4.85
CA PRO A 61 -24.11 -4.96 5.41
C PRO A 61 -23.62 -5.72 6.64
N THR A 62 -24.55 -6.24 7.44
CA THR A 62 -24.27 -6.93 8.72
C THR A 62 -24.33 -8.44 8.61
N ASP A 63 -24.76 -8.99 7.48
CA ASP A 63 -24.86 -10.44 7.32
C ASP A 63 -23.44 -11.04 7.30
N PRO A 64 -23.20 -12.11 8.08
CA PRO A 64 -21.94 -12.82 8.01
C PRO A 64 -21.79 -13.46 6.63
N ILE A 65 -20.55 -13.51 6.11
CA ILE A 65 -20.27 -14.22 4.86
C ILE A 65 -20.44 -15.72 5.13
N PRO A 66 -21.32 -16.43 4.40
CA PRO A 66 -21.52 -17.85 4.64
C PRO A 66 -20.23 -18.63 4.40
N PRO A 67 -19.87 -19.58 5.28
CA PRO A 67 -18.72 -20.44 5.07
C PRO A 67 -18.82 -21.20 3.75
N GLY A 68 -17.70 -21.39 3.06
CA GLY A 68 -17.66 -22.05 1.75
C GLY A 68 -18.27 -21.22 0.61
N ALA A 69 -18.82 -20.02 0.85
CA ALA A 69 -19.31 -19.18 -0.24
C ALA A 69 -18.18 -18.59 -1.09
N VAL A 70 -17.01 -18.34 -0.49
CA VAL A 70 -15.85 -17.74 -1.16
C VAL A 70 -14.65 -18.69 -1.07
N GLU A 71 -14.09 -19.08 -2.21
CA GLU A 71 -12.90 -19.95 -2.29
C GLU A 71 -11.61 -19.15 -2.05
N VAL A 72 -11.53 -17.97 -2.66
CA VAL A 72 -10.31 -17.16 -2.70
C VAL A 72 -10.64 -15.70 -2.93
N VAL A 73 -9.95 -14.85 -2.19
CA VAL A 73 -9.89 -13.40 -2.40
C VAL A 73 -8.44 -13.04 -2.72
N ARG A 74 -8.23 -12.37 -3.85
CA ARG A 74 -6.91 -11.83 -4.24
C ARG A 74 -7.00 -10.33 -4.31
N MET A 75 -6.10 -9.61 -3.64
CA MET A 75 -6.24 -8.17 -3.45
C MET A 75 -4.95 -7.40 -3.77
N GLY A 76 -5.06 -6.37 -4.59
CA GLY A 76 -4.11 -5.25 -4.66
C GLY A 76 -4.62 -4.09 -3.81
N THR A 77 -3.72 -3.34 -3.17
CA THR A 77 -4.11 -2.21 -2.32
C THR A 77 -3.11 -1.07 -2.37
N THR A 78 -3.61 0.17 -2.42
CA THR A 78 -2.77 1.37 -2.33
C THR A 78 -2.57 1.87 -0.90
N VAL A 79 -3.11 1.19 0.12
CA VAL A 79 -3.08 1.62 1.54
C VAL A 79 -1.66 2.00 2.00
N ALA A 80 -0.66 1.16 1.76
CA ALA A 80 0.71 1.45 2.16
C ALA A 80 1.35 2.59 1.38
N THR A 81 1.04 2.69 0.08
CA THR A 81 1.59 3.76 -0.76
C THR A 81 1.03 5.12 -0.33
N ASN A 82 -0.28 5.19 -0.05
CA ASN A 82 -0.93 6.40 0.45
C ASN A 82 -0.43 6.76 1.85
N ALA A 83 -0.36 5.80 2.78
CA ALA A 83 0.17 6.03 4.12
C ALA A 83 1.62 6.57 4.10
N LEU A 84 2.45 6.11 3.16
CA LEU A 84 3.81 6.61 2.97
C LEU A 84 3.82 8.05 2.43
N LEU A 85 2.96 8.38 1.46
CA LEU A 85 2.85 9.71 0.87
C LEU A 85 2.28 10.74 1.86
N GLU A 86 1.30 10.35 2.65
CA GLU A 86 0.59 11.19 3.63
C GLU A 86 1.28 11.25 4.99
N ARG A 87 2.38 10.50 5.19
CA ARG A 87 3.06 10.35 6.49
C ARG A 87 2.12 9.85 7.59
N ALA A 88 1.21 8.96 7.23
CA ALA A 88 0.19 8.39 8.12
C ALA A 88 0.55 6.98 8.64
N GLY A 89 1.86 6.66 8.72
CA GLY A 89 2.36 5.41 9.30
C GLY A 89 2.34 5.35 10.82
N ASP A 90 2.67 4.19 11.38
CA ASP A 90 2.77 4.03 12.84
C ASP A 90 4.08 4.65 13.37
N ARG A 91 3.97 5.28 14.55
CA ARG A 91 5.12 5.83 15.28
C ARG A 91 6.19 4.75 15.46
N THR A 92 7.38 5.03 14.95
CA THR A 92 8.46 4.06 14.82
C THR A 92 9.74 4.55 15.51
N VAL A 93 10.40 3.67 16.26
CA VAL A 93 11.75 3.90 16.79
C VAL A 93 12.79 3.19 15.92
N LEU A 94 13.88 3.89 15.62
CA LEU A 94 15.08 3.30 15.03
C LEU A 94 16.02 2.83 16.15
N ILE A 95 16.35 1.55 16.16
CA ILE A 95 17.33 0.95 17.07
C ILE A 95 18.57 0.63 16.25
N ILE A 96 19.70 1.24 16.58
CA ILE A 96 20.90 1.22 15.75
C ILE A 96 22.16 1.10 16.61
N THR A 97 23.25 0.63 16.00
CA THR A 97 24.56 0.58 16.62
C THR A 97 25.00 1.96 17.12
N LYS A 98 25.54 2.04 18.32
CA LYS A 98 26.09 3.27 18.90
C LYS A 98 27.13 3.94 18.00
N GLY A 99 27.03 5.26 17.86
CA GLY A 99 27.80 6.09 16.94
C GLY A 99 27.19 6.23 15.54
N PHE A 100 26.02 5.63 15.28
CA PHE A 100 25.36 5.65 13.97
C PHE A 100 23.95 6.26 14.00
N ALA A 101 23.57 6.98 15.07
CA ALA A 101 22.24 7.59 15.20
C ALA A 101 21.76 8.37 13.97
N ASP A 102 22.66 9.15 13.36
CA ASP A 102 22.35 10.00 12.21
C ASP A 102 22.58 9.33 10.84
N ALA A 103 22.96 8.05 10.79
CA ALA A 103 23.41 7.41 9.55
C ALA A 103 22.34 7.46 8.43
N LEU A 104 21.07 7.22 8.76
CA LEU A 104 19.98 7.28 7.78
C LEU A 104 19.67 8.72 7.35
N ARG A 105 19.74 9.67 8.29
CA ARG A 105 19.50 11.10 8.04
C ARG A 105 20.58 11.70 7.14
N ILE A 106 21.84 11.35 7.36
CA ILE A 106 22.99 11.75 6.52
C ILE A 106 22.90 11.08 5.14
N GLY A 107 22.55 9.79 5.11
CA GLY A 107 22.43 9.03 3.87
C GLY A 107 23.75 8.92 3.11
N TYR A 108 23.71 9.27 1.82
CA TYR A 108 24.89 9.24 0.94
C TYR A 108 25.46 10.64 0.63
N GLN A 109 24.97 11.68 1.30
CA GLN A 109 25.38 13.08 1.09
C GLN A 109 25.23 13.58 -0.36
N ASN A 110 24.40 12.91 -1.17
CA ASN A 110 24.13 13.31 -2.54
C ASN A 110 23.31 14.61 -2.59
N ARG A 111 23.64 15.50 -3.52
CA ARG A 111 22.93 16.77 -3.77
C ARG A 111 22.12 16.64 -5.08
N PRO A 112 20.88 16.12 -5.03
CA PRO A 112 20.07 15.94 -6.24
C PRO A 112 19.75 17.26 -6.95
N LYS A 113 19.64 18.35 -6.18
CA LYS A 113 19.49 19.72 -6.68
C LYS A 113 20.75 20.52 -6.34
N LEU A 114 21.79 20.36 -7.15
CA LEU A 114 23.13 20.89 -6.87
C LEU A 114 23.17 22.41 -6.62
N PHE A 115 22.24 23.15 -7.22
CA PHE A 115 22.19 24.62 -7.17
C PHE A 115 21.22 25.18 -6.12
N ASP A 116 20.48 24.34 -5.40
CA ASP A 116 19.60 24.81 -4.32
C ASP A 116 20.44 25.34 -3.17
N ARG A 117 20.35 26.65 -2.90
CA ARG A 117 21.09 27.31 -1.80
C ARG A 117 20.58 26.88 -0.43
N GLN A 118 19.30 26.52 -0.34
CA GLN A 118 18.65 26.03 0.88
C GLN A 118 18.30 24.55 0.68
N ILE A 119 19.13 23.66 1.23
CA ILE A 119 18.86 22.22 1.18
C ILE A 119 17.79 21.86 2.19
N GLN A 120 16.67 21.34 1.69
CA GLN A 120 15.63 20.71 2.51
C GLN A 120 15.95 19.21 2.58
N LEU A 121 16.19 18.71 3.78
CA LEU A 121 16.34 17.27 4.01
C LEU A 121 14.96 16.61 4.03
N PRO A 122 14.82 15.37 3.52
CA PRO A 122 13.61 14.59 3.72
C PRO A 122 13.31 14.41 5.20
N GLU A 123 12.03 14.44 5.54
CA GLU A 123 11.56 14.04 6.86
C GLU A 123 11.80 12.53 7.07
N MET A 124 12.22 12.16 8.28
CA MET A 124 12.48 10.77 8.63
C MET A 124 11.18 10.08 9.04
N LEU A 125 11.04 8.80 8.68
CA LEU A 125 9.87 7.98 9.06
C LEU A 125 9.88 7.51 10.52
N TYR A 126 11.03 7.63 11.20
CA TYR A 126 11.17 7.30 12.61
C TYR A 126 11.13 8.58 13.46
N GLU A 127 10.55 8.48 14.65
CA GLU A 127 10.39 9.60 15.59
C GLU A 127 11.56 9.68 16.58
N ARG A 128 12.11 8.51 16.94
CA ARG A 128 13.16 8.39 17.96
C ARG A 128 14.26 7.45 17.49
N VAL A 129 15.49 7.71 17.95
CA VAL A 129 16.64 6.82 17.76
C VAL A 129 17.11 6.31 19.12
N ILE A 130 17.39 5.02 19.20
CA ILE A 130 18.03 4.36 20.34
C ILE A 130 19.35 3.78 19.85
N GLU A 131 20.44 4.20 20.46
CA GLU A 131 21.76 3.65 20.23
C GLU A 131 22.04 2.52 21.22
N ILE A 132 22.28 1.32 20.69
CA ILE A 132 22.67 0.15 21.47
C ILE A 132 24.19 0.04 21.47
N ASP A 133 24.78 -0.12 22.66
CA ASP A 133 26.22 -0.33 22.81
C ASP A 133 26.58 -1.77 22.41
N GLU A 134 26.61 -1.96 21.11
CA GLU A 134 26.77 -3.23 20.42
C GLU A 134 27.72 -3.01 19.25
N ARG A 135 28.64 -3.93 19.01
CA ARG A 135 29.50 -3.86 17.83
C ARG A 135 30.09 -5.21 17.45
N LEU A 136 29.95 -5.51 16.17
CA LEU A 136 30.70 -6.56 15.48
C LEU A 136 31.66 -5.91 14.48
N ASP A 137 32.79 -6.54 14.24
CA ASP A 137 33.68 -6.16 13.14
C ASP A 137 33.23 -6.80 11.79
N ALA A 138 34.03 -6.62 10.74
CA ALA A 138 33.71 -7.18 9.42
C ALA A 138 33.90 -8.71 9.32
N HIS A 139 34.63 -9.30 10.28
CA HIS A 139 34.91 -10.74 10.38
C HIS A 139 33.93 -11.47 11.32
N GLY A 140 33.15 -10.72 12.10
CA GLY A 140 32.16 -11.23 13.03
C GLY A 140 32.66 -11.30 14.48
N ASP A 141 33.84 -10.73 14.76
CA ASP A 141 34.36 -10.65 16.11
C ASP A 141 33.58 -9.62 16.92
N ILE A 142 33.19 -10.00 18.14
CA ILE A 142 32.44 -9.15 19.05
C ILE A 142 33.39 -8.11 19.65
N LEU A 143 33.20 -6.84 19.29
CA LEU A 143 33.90 -5.71 19.89
C LEU A 143 33.13 -5.16 21.10
N ALA A 144 31.80 -5.22 21.06
CA ALA A 144 30.91 -4.92 22.18
C ALA A 144 29.64 -5.77 22.09
N ALA A 145 29.26 -6.41 23.20
CA ALA A 145 28.02 -7.18 23.29
C ALA A 145 26.91 -6.32 23.88
N PRO A 146 25.69 -6.33 23.31
CA PRO A 146 24.54 -5.64 23.89
C PRO A 146 24.22 -6.18 25.29
N ASP A 147 24.11 -5.30 26.28
CA ASP A 147 23.67 -5.64 27.63
C ASP A 147 22.13 -5.73 27.72
N PRO A 148 21.53 -6.91 27.97
CA PRO A 148 20.08 -7.09 27.95
C PRO A 148 19.31 -6.17 28.89
N ASP A 149 19.83 -5.89 30.09
CA ASP A 149 19.14 -5.06 31.08
C ASP A 149 19.10 -3.60 30.64
N THR A 150 20.23 -3.07 30.16
CA THR A 150 20.30 -1.73 29.56
C THR A 150 19.40 -1.60 28.35
N VAL A 151 19.41 -2.59 27.43
CA VAL A 151 18.54 -2.59 26.26
C VAL A 151 17.07 -2.58 26.68
N THR A 152 16.68 -3.41 27.66
CA THR A 152 15.30 -3.47 28.17
C THR A 152 14.86 -2.11 28.70
N GLY A 153 15.69 -1.43 29.49
CA GLY A 153 15.40 -0.09 30.01
C GLY A 153 15.22 0.97 28.90
N GLN A 154 16.11 0.96 27.90
CA GLN A 154 16.04 1.90 26.77
C GLN A 154 14.77 1.67 25.92
N LEU A 155 14.44 0.42 25.62
CA LEU A 155 13.24 0.06 24.86
C LEU A 155 11.96 0.35 25.66
N GLY A 156 11.96 0.10 26.97
CA GLY A 156 10.87 0.44 27.87
C GLY A 156 10.54 1.94 27.81
N ALA A 157 11.54 2.82 27.82
CA ALA A 157 11.31 4.26 27.73
C ALA A 157 10.68 4.72 26.39
N ALA A 158 10.92 4.01 25.28
CA ALA A 158 10.22 4.28 24.01
C ALA A 158 8.80 3.70 24.00
N PHE A 159 8.61 2.54 24.62
CA PHE A 159 7.30 1.93 24.78
C PHE A 159 6.37 2.79 25.65
N GLU A 160 6.84 3.31 26.79
CA GLU A 160 6.10 4.22 27.66
C GLU A 160 5.74 5.55 26.96
N ALA A 161 6.54 5.99 25.99
CA ALA A 161 6.22 7.14 25.14
C ALA A 161 5.13 6.85 24.08
N GLY A 162 4.56 5.65 24.06
CA GLY A 162 3.49 5.23 23.16
C GLY A 162 3.96 4.72 21.79
N ILE A 163 5.27 4.48 21.61
CA ILE A 163 5.80 3.89 20.37
C ILE A 163 5.58 2.36 20.43
N ARG A 164 5.07 1.77 19.34
CA ARG A 164 4.76 0.32 19.27
C ARG A 164 5.46 -0.40 18.11
N SER A 165 6.08 0.36 17.20
CA SER A 165 6.84 -0.18 16.08
C SER A 165 8.33 0.11 16.23
N ALA A 166 9.17 -0.89 15.94
CA ALA A 166 10.63 -0.81 16.04
C ALA A 166 11.31 -1.30 14.74
N ALA A 167 12.30 -0.54 14.29
CA ALA A 167 13.22 -0.93 13.22
C ALA A 167 14.61 -1.15 13.82
N ILE A 168 15.14 -2.38 13.75
CA ILE A 168 16.44 -2.75 14.31
C ILE A 168 17.46 -2.88 13.17
N VAL A 169 18.52 -2.07 13.21
CA VAL A 169 19.52 -1.98 12.15
C VAL A 169 20.92 -1.89 12.76
N PHE A 170 21.64 -3.00 12.83
CA PHE A 170 23.01 -3.03 13.35
C PHE A 170 24.06 -3.13 12.26
N MET A 171 25.23 -2.57 12.52
CA MET A 171 26.39 -2.71 11.64
C MET A 171 26.75 -4.19 11.50
N HIS A 172 27.00 -4.62 10.26
CA HIS A 172 27.25 -6.03 9.92
C HIS A 172 26.12 -7.04 10.25
N GLY A 173 24.95 -6.58 10.73
CA GLY A 173 23.79 -7.43 11.05
C GLY A 173 23.28 -8.28 9.87
N TYR A 174 23.47 -7.80 8.64
CA TYR A 174 23.16 -8.55 7.41
C TYR A 174 23.89 -9.91 7.30
N ARG A 175 25.02 -10.07 7.99
CA ARG A 175 25.86 -11.28 7.98
C ARG A 175 25.90 -11.95 9.35
N TYR A 176 25.93 -11.17 10.43
CA TYR A 176 26.03 -11.65 11.81
C TYR A 176 24.80 -11.20 12.61
N PRO A 177 23.69 -11.97 12.55
CA PRO A 177 22.38 -11.50 13.00
C PRO A 177 22.15 -11.65 14.51
N ALA A 178 23.11 -12.18 15.27
CA ALA A 178 22.91 -12.57 16.66
C ALA A 178 22.45 -11.40 17.55
N HIS A 179 23.10 -10.25 17.45
CA HIS A 179 22.73 -9.07 18.25
C HIS A 179 21.37 -8.50 17.83
N GLU A 180 21.08 -8.41 16.53
CA GLU A 180 19.77 -7.94 16.06
C GLU A 180 18.64 -8.87 16.54
N ASN A 181 18.84 -10.19 16.50
CA ASN A 181 17.86 -11.17 16.97
C ASN A 181 17.65 -11.10 18.50
N LEU A 182 18.72 -10.90 19.27
CA LEU A 182 18.61 -10.72 20.72
C LEU A 182 17.77 -9.49 21.06
N VAL A 183 18.11 -8.34 20.47
CA VAL A 183 17.39 -7.09 20.70
C VAL A 183 15.95 -7.17 20.20
N ALA A 184 15.68 -7.90 19.11
CA ALA A 184 14.32 -8.17 18.66
C ALA A 184 13.50 -8.99 19.68
N GLY A 185 14.13 -9.98 20.32
CA GLY A 185 13.51 -10.76 21.39
C GLY A 185 13.15 -9.88 22.59
N ILE A 186 14.06 -9.00 23.01
CA ILE A 186 13.82 -8.04 24.11
C ILE A 186 12.70 -7.06 23.73
N ALA A 187 12.70 -6.50 22.51
CA ALA A 187 11.62 -5.63 22.04
C ALA A 187 10.24 -6.31 22.10
N GLY A 188 10.17 -7.59 21.73
CA GLY A 188 8.95 -8.40 21.87
C GLY A 188 8.52 -8.58 23.34
N GLN A 189 9.46 -8.82 24.25
CA GLN A 189 9.19 -8.95 25.69
C GLN A 189 8.72 -7.63 26.33
N VAL A 190 9.26 -6.49 25.88
CA VAL A 190 8.80 -5.16 26.30
C VAL A 190 7.38 -4.85 25.79
N GLY A 191 6.96 -5.50 24.70
CA GLY A 191 5.59 -5.41 24.18
C GLY A 191 5.45 -4.70 22.83
N PHE A 192 6.54 -4.43 22.10
CA PHE A 192 6.45 -3.89 20.75
C PHE A 192 5.65 -4.85 19.85
N THR A 193 4.60 -4.33 19.21
CA THR A 193 3.69 -5.14 18.38
C THR A 193 4.22 -5.35 16.96
N GLN A 194 5.14 -4.49 16.52
CA GLN A 194 5.87 -4.64 15.27
C GLN A 194 7.36 -4.48 15.51
N VAL A 195 8.15 -5.49 15.10
CA VAL A 195 9.61 -5.47 15.17
C VAL A 195 10.17 -5.91 13.83
N SER A 196 10.75 -4.95 13.10
CA SER A 196 11.35 -5.16 11.78
C SER A 196 12.86 -5.24 11.94
N VAL A 197 13.44 -6.39 11.62
CA VAL A 197 14.85 -6.69 11.85
C VAL A 197 15.60 -6.66 10.52
N SER A 198 16.66 -5.88 10.43
CA SER A 198 17.26 -5.55 9.14
C SER A 198 17.83 -6.74 8.37
N ASN A 199 18.38 -7.74 9.09
CA ASN A 199 18.81 -8.99 8.48
C ASN A 199 17.69 -9.85 7.88
N ARG A 200 16.42 -9.63 8.26
CA ARG A 200 15.25 -10.34 7.69
C ARG A 200 14.61 -9.53 6.58
N VAL A 201 14.50 -8.22 6.79
CA VAL A 201 13.82 -7.29 5.86
C VAL A 201 14.67 -7.03 4.62
N SER A 202 15.96 -6.76 4.77
CA SER A 202 16.88 -6.46 3.67
C SER A 202 18.29 -6.97 3.99
N PRO A 203 18.59 -8.28 3.80
CA PRO A 203 19.85 -8.94 4.18
C PRO A 203 21.05 -8.54 3.29
N MET A 204 21.26 -7.25 3.08
CA MET A 204 22.29 -6.69 2.20
C MET A 204 23.26 -5.81 2.99
N MET A 205 24.52 -5.76 2.54
CA MET A 205 25.62 -5.14 3.29
C MET A 205 25.43 -3.66 3.63
N LYS A 206 24.82 -2.88 2.73
CA LYS A 206 24.77 -1.41 2.80
C LYS A 206 23.84 -0.92 3.91
N LEU A 207 24.42 -0.32 4.97
CA LEU A 207 23.69 0.14 6.17
C LEU A 207 22.54 1.10 5.83
N VAL A 208 22.78 2.14 5.03
CA VAL A 208 21.79 3.19 4.73
C VAL A 208 20.57 2.59 4.01
N SER A 209 20.76 1.94 2.86
CA SER A 209 19.63 1.34 2.12
C SER A 209 18.93 0.24 2.90
N ARG A 210 19.68 -0.58 3.64
CA ARG A 210 19.11 -1.63 4.50
C ARG A 210 18.26 -1.00 5.61
N GLY A 211 18.79 0.03 6.27
CA GLY A 211 18.12 0.71 7.35
C GLY A 211 16.88 1.45 6.89
N ASP A 212 16.93 2.21 5.80
CA ASP A 212 15.76 2.89 5.25
C ASP A 212 14.64 1.89 4.89
N THR A 213 14.99 0.76 4.28
CA THR A 213 14.02 -0.32 3.96
C THR A 213 13.43 -0.93 5.24
N THR A 214 14.24 -1.12 6.27
CA THR A 214 13.80 -1.68 7.57
C THR A 214 12.85 -0.71 8.28
N VAL A 215 13.12 0.59 8.21
CA VAL A 215 12.26 1.63 8.75
C VAL A 215 10.93 1.70 7.99
N VAL A 216 10.96 1.67 6.66
CA VAL A 216 9.73 1.63 5.83
C VAL A 216 8.85 0.44 6.21
N ASP A 217 9.47 -0.74 6.37
CA ASP A 217 8.74 -1.95 6.77
C ASP A 217 8.10 -1.81 8.16
N ALA A 218 8.84 -1.31 9.15
CA ALA A 218 8.33 -1.04 10.50
C ALA A 218 7.20 -0.01 10.51
N TYR A 219 7.33 1.02 9.70
CA TYR A 219 6.38 2.13 9.63
C TYR A 219 5.04 1.72 8.99
N LEU A 220 5.07 0.85 7.97
CA LEU A 220 3.90 0.51 7.15
C LEU A 220 3.23 -0.83 7.53
N SER A 221 4.00 -1.81 8.01
CA SER A 221 3.47 -3.15 8.32
C SER A 221 2.30 -3.14 9.32
N PRO A 222 2.29 -2.32 10.40
CA PRO A 222 1.15 -2.30 11.33
C PRO A 222 -0.17 -1.90 10.68
N ILE A 223 -0.14 -0.92 9.77
CA ILE A 223 -1.34 -0.45 9.05
C ILE A 223 -1.87 -1.55 8.14
N LEU A 224 -0.97 -2.17 7.39
CA LEU A 224 -1.34 -3.28 6.51
C LEU A 224 -1.92 -4.44 7.31
N ARG A 225 -1.32 -4.77 8.44
CA ARG A 225 -1.79 -5.87 9.28
C ARG A 225 -3.18 -5.61 9.84
N ARG A 226 -3.44 -4.41 10.36
CA ARG A 226 -4.80 -4.01 10.78
C ARG A 226 -5.82 -4.13 9.64
N TYR A 227 -5.42 -3.79 8.42
CA TYR A 227 -6.29 -3.92 7.25
C TYR A 227 -6.54 -5.38 6.88
N VAL A 228 -5.49 -6.19 6.80
CA VAL A 228 -5.53 -7.62 6.53
C VAL A 228 -6.38 -8.35 7.57
N ASP A 229 -6.12 -8.11 8.85
CA ASP A 229 -6.80 -8.77 9.97
C ASP A 229 -8.30 -8.44 9.97
N ARG A 230 -8.67 -7.20 9.62
CA ARG A 230 -10.09 -6.82 9.45
C ARG A 230 -10.75 -7.65 8.35
N VAL A 231 -10.15 -7.67 7.16
CA VAL A 231 -10.69 -8.39 6.00
C VAL A 231 -10.76 -9.90 6.30
N ALA A 232 -9.74 -10.47 6.92
CA ALA A 232 -9.71 -11.86 7.33
C ALA A 232 -10.81 -12.17 8.34
N THR A 233 -10.95 -11.37 9.40
CA THR A 233 -11.99 -11.54 10.43
C THR A 233 -13.38 -11.58 9.82
N ASP A 234 -13.69 -10.65 8.91
CA ASP A 234 -15.00 -10.59 8.24
C ASP A 234 -15.26 -11.76 7.28
N LEU A 235 -14.21 -12.29 6.64
CA LEU A 235 -14.29 -13.48 5.80
C LEU A 235 -14.45 -14.77 6.62
N GLU A 236 -13.99 -14.77 7.87
CA GLU A 236 -14.01 -15.91 8.79
C GLU A 236 -15.25 -15.91 9.73
N ALA A 237 -15.96 -14.78 9.83
CA ALA A 237 -17.07 -14.59 10.76
C ALA A 237 -18.25 -15.58 10.59
N GLY A 238 -18.34 -16.29 9.47
CA GLY A 238 -19.37 -17.30 9.20
C GLY A 238 -19.21 -18.61 9.96
N GLY A 239 -18.05 -18.88 10.58
CA GLY A 239 -17.77 -20.09 11.36
C GLY A 239 -16.83 -21.10 10.69
N ASP A 240 -16.32 -22.05 11.48
CA ASP A 240 -15.39 -23.10 11.03
C ASP A 240 -16.10 -24.16 10.18
N THR A 241 -15.54 -24.45 9.01
CA THR A 241 -15.96 -25.58 8.18
C THR A 241 -14.80 -26.52 7.89
N MET A 242 -15.11 -27.75 7.48
CA MET A 242 -14.14 -28.74 7.00
C MET A 242 -13.26 -28.24 5.85
N GLU A 243 -13.70 -27.20 5.13
CA GLU A 243 -12.99 -26.60 3.99
C GLU A 243 -12.05 -25.45 4.39
N GLY A 244 -12.10 -25.00 5.64
CA GLY A 244 -11.28 -23.90 6.15
C GLY A 244 -11.72 -22.51 5.66
N PRO A 245 -11.04 -21.45 6.11
CA PRO A 245 -11.37 -20.09 5.73
C PRO A 245 -11.01 -19.79 4.26
N PRO A 246 -11.61 -18.78 3.63
CA PRO A 246 -11.26 -18.36 2.28
C PRO A 246 -9.77 -18.04 2.17
N ARG A 247 -9.13 -18.47 1.07
CA ARG A 247 -7.72 -18.10 0.83
C ARG A 247 -7.62 -16.62 0.55
N LEU A 248 -6.97 -15.86 1.43
CA LEU A 248 -6.73 -14.44 1.24
C LEU A 248 -5.28 -14.21 0.78
N GLN A 249 -5.13 -13.67 -0.43
CA GLN A 249 -3.83 -13.39 -1.05
C GLN A 249 -3.68 -11.91 -1.40
N PHE A 250 -2.50 -11.36 -1.21
CA PHE A 250 -2.18 -9.97 -1.55
C PHE A 250 -1.15 -9.88 -2.67
N MET A 251 -1.39 -8.94 -3.58
CA MET A 251 -0.44 -8.57 -4.63
C MET A 251 0.77 -7.89 -3.97
N GLN A 252 1.96 -8.26 -4.44
CA GLN A 252 3.23 -7.66 -4.01
C GLN A 252 3.77 -6.72 -5.09
N SER A 253 4.66 -5.81 -4.71
CA SER A 253 5.32 -4.86 -5.61
C SER A 253 6.11 -5.49 -6.75
N ASN A 254 6.46 -6.78 -6.63
CA ASN A 254 7.16 -7.56 -7.65
C ASN A 254 6.22 -8.22 -8.68
N GLY A 255 4.89 -8.03 -8.54
CA GLY A 255 3.86 -8.63 -9.40
C GLY A 255 3.42 -10.04 -9.00
N GLY A 256 3.93 -10.57 -7.88
CA GLY A 256 3.55 -11.87 -7.31
C GLY A 256 2.42 -11.76 -6.29
N LEU A 257 1.80 -12.90 -5.96
CA LEU A 257 0.83 -13.02 -4.88
C LEU A 257 1.48 -13.70 -3.67
N THR A 258 1.17 -13.21 -2.48
CA THR A 258 1.56 -13.85 -1.21
C THR A 258 0.35 -14.07 -0.32
N ASP A 259 0.46 -15.00 0.63
CA ASP A 259 -0.54 -15.18 1.68
C ASP A 259 -0.63 -13.91 2.55
N ALA A 260 -1.84 -13.56 2.97
CA ALA A 260 -2.10 -12.39 3.81
C ALA A 260 -1.23 -12.32 5.07
N LYS A 261 -0.92 -13.47 5.69
CA LYS A 261 -0.08 -13.56 6.90
C LYS A 261 1.39 -13.25 6.64
N LEU A 262 1.82 -13.33 5.38
CA LEU A 262 3.19 -13.08 4.92
C LEU A 262 3.35 -11.71 4.26
N PHE A 263 2.27 -10.92 4.18
CA PHE A 263 2.30 -9.63 3.52
C PHE A 263 2.95 -8.56 4.41
N GLN A 264 4.02 -7.93 3.92
CA GLN A 264 4.85 -6.99 4.67
C GLN A 264 4.83 -5.59 4.06
N GLY A 265 5.09 -4.57 4.89
CA GLY A 265 5.15 -3.15 4.53
C GLY A 265 5.99 -2.89 3.29
N LYS A 266 7.23 -3.39 3.26
CA LYS A 266 8.15 -3.17 2.13
C LYS A 266 7.69 -3.75 0.79
N ASP A 267 6.86 -4.81 0.80
CA ASP A 267 6.44 -5.54 -0.40
C ASP A 267 5.08 -5.08 -0.93
N SER A 268 4.46 -4.09 -0.27
CA SER A 268 3.10 -3.63 -0.56
C SER A 268 3.05 -2.36 -1.42
N ILE A 269 4.17 -1.64 -1.48
CA ILE A 269 4.25 -0.32 -2.11
C ILE A 269 4.14 -0.49 -3.63
N LEU A 270 3.21 0.20 -4.27
CA LEU A 270 2.87 0.01 -5.70
C LEU A 270 2.42 -1.42 -6.07
N SER A 271 1.83 -2.17 -5.13
CA SER A 271 1.30 -3.51 -5.41
C SER A 271 0.14 -3.52 -6.43
N GLY A 272 -0.80 -2.57 -6.33
CA GLY A 272 -1.91 -2.42 -7.28
C GLY A 272 -1.42 -2.24 -8.73
N PRO A 273 -0.62 -1.20 -9.01
CA PRO A 273 -0.03 -0.98 -10.33
C PRO A 273 0.78 -2.19 -10.84
N ALA A 274 1.48 -2.92 -9.96
CA ALA A 274 2.18 -4.13 -10.35
C ALA A 274 1.23 -5.20 -10.94
N GLY A 275 0.04 -5.39 -10.35
CA GLY A 275 -1.00 -6.23 -10.92
C GLY A 275 -1.43 -5.77 -12.32
N GLY A 276 -1.61 -4.46 -12.51
CA GLY A 276 -1.92 -3.84 -13.80
C GLY A 276 -0.86 -4.13 -14.87
N VAL A 277 0.42 -4.03 -14.54
CA VAL A 277 1.53 -4.35 -15.47
C VAL A 277 1.53 -5.82 -15.85
N VAL A 278 1.29 -6.75 -14.89
CA VAL A 278 1.17 -8.18 -15.20
C VAL A 278 -0.02 -8.43 -16.13
N GLY A 279 -1.19 -7.85 -15.81
CA GLY A 279 -2.41 -7.97 -16.61
C GLY A 279 -2.23 -7.43 -18.03
N MET A 280 -1.66 -6.24 -18.16
CA MET A 280 -1.31 -5.62 -19.44
C MET A 280 -0.40 -6.52 -20.27
N ALA A 281 0.74 -6.95 -19.72
CA ALA A 281 1.72 -7.76 -20.46
C ALA A 281 1.11 -9.09 -20.94
N ARG A 282 0.31 -9.76 -20.10
CA ARG A 282 -0.37 -11.01 -20.47
C ARG A 282 -1.46 -10.81 -21.51
N THR A 283 -2.24 -9.74 -21.39
CA THR A 283 -3.30 -9.41 -22.35
C THR A 283 -2.72 -9.01 -23.71
N ALA A 284 -1.65 -8.21 -23.71
CA ALA A 284 -0.90 -7.84 -24.91
C ALA A 284 -0.33 -9.06 -25.63
N ALA A 285 0.28 -10.00 -24.89
CA ALA A 285 0.81 -11.23 -25.44
C ALA A 285 -0.27 -12.10 -26.10
N MET A 286 -1.49 -12.16 -25.54
CA MET A 286 -2.63 -12.84 -26.17
C MET A 286 -3.02 -12.20 -27.52
N GLY A 287 -2.79 -10.90 -27.66
CA GLY A 287 -2.97 -10.16 -28.92
C GLY A 287 -1.76 -10.21 -29.86
N GLY A 288 -0.69 -10.93 -29.51
CA GLY A 288 0.55 -11.00 -30.29
C GLY A 288 1.49 -9.80 -30.13
N PHE A 289 1.27 -8.95 -29.11
CA PHE A 289 2.14 -7.81 -28.81
C PHE A 289 3.12 -8.17 -27.68
N GLU A 290 4.41 -8.19 -28.00
CA GLU A 290 5.47 -8.52 -27.04
C GLU A 290 6.11 -7.28 -26.39
N LYS A 291 5.82 -6.10 -26.93
CA LYS A 291 6.33 -4.81 -26.47
C LYS A 291 5.19 -3.83 -26.25
N VAL A 292 5.04 -3.34 -25.02
CA VAL A 292 3.94 -2.43 -24.66
C VAL A 292 4.39 -1.39 -23.64
N ILE A 293 3.77 -0.22 -23.75
CA ILE A 293 3.83 0.84 -22.74
C ILE A 293 2.49 0.84 -22.02
N GLY A 294 2.53 0.64 -20.70
CA GLY A 294 1.36 0.77 -19.86
C GLY A 294 1.14 2.22 -19.48
N PHE A 295 -0.11 2.65 -19.59
CA PHE A 295 -0.57 3.95 -19.11
C PHE A 295 -1.86 3.69 -18.33
N ASP A 296 -1.76 3.75 -17.00
CA ASP A 296 -2.87 3.55 -16.08
C ASP A 296 -3.14 4.85 -15.33
N MET A 297 -4.27 5.51 -15.62
CA MET A 297 -4.64 6.78 -15.02
C MET A 297 -5.87 6.60 -14.14
N GLY A 298 -5.66 6.72 -12.83
CA GLY A 298 -6.73 6.72 -11.83
C GLY A 298 -7.24 8.13 -11.52
N GLY A 299 -7.93 8.26 -10.39
CA GLY A 299 -8.37 9.57 -9.89
C GLY A 299 -7.24 10.39 -9.25
N THR A 300 -6.23 9.77 -8.64
CA THR A 300 -5.18 10.51 -7.91
C THR A 300 -3.84 10.55 -8.65
N SER A 301 -3.49 9.47 -9.36
CA SER A 301 -2.19 9.30 -10.00
C SER A 301 -2.30 8.66 -11.37
N THR A 302 -1.20 8.75 -12.12
CA THR A 302 -0.97 8.04 -13.38
C THR A 302 0.28 7.20 -13.23
N ASP A 303 0.16 5.90 -13.49
CA ASP A 303 1.24 4.93 -13.45
C ASP A 303 1.63 4.53 -14.89
N VAL A 304 2.91 4.71 -15.20
CA VAL A 304 3.49 4.38 -16.51
C VAL A 304 4.47 3.24 -16.36
N SER A 305 4.36 2.24 -17.23
CA SER A 305 5.24 1.07 -17.23
C SER A 305 5.70 0.71 -18.63
N HIS A 306 6.78 -0.06 -18.71
CA HIS A 306 7.33 -0.55 -19.96
C HIS A 306 7.56 -2.06 -19.86
N TYR A 307 7.17 -2.77 -20.91
CA TYR A 307 7.41 -4.20 -21.07
C TYR A 307 7.98 -4.46 -22.46
N ASP A 308 9.16 -5.07 -22.51
CA ASP A 308 9.87 -5.45 -23.75
C ASP A 308 10.29 -6.93 -23.66
N GLY A 309 9.29 -7.83 -23.63
CA GLY A 309 9.48 -9.28 -23.47
C GLY A 309 9.83 -9.75 -22.06
N THR A 310 10.29 -8.87 -21.17
CA THR A 310 10.56 -9.19 -19.75
C THR A 310 10.06 -8.10 -18.82
N PHE A 311 9.70 -8.47 -17.59
CA PHE A 311 9.31 -7.51 -16.56
C PHE A 311 10.55 -6.74 -16.08
N GLU A 312 10.60 -5.44 -16.37
CA GLU A 312 11.63 -4.57 -15.83
C GLU A 312 11.48 -4.42 -14.32
N ARG A 313 12.62 -4.49 -13.60
CA ARG A 313 12.64 -4.42 -12.15
C ARG A 313 13.56 -3.30 -11.68
N ALA A 314 13.12 -2.57 -10.66
CA ALA A 314 13.96 -1.67 -9.88
C ALA A 314 14.31 -2.36 -8.55
N PHE A 315 15.59 -2.35 -8.19
CA PHE A 315 16.07 -2.89 -6.91
C PHE A 315 16.29 -1.80 -5.86
N GLU A 316 16.54 -0.57 -6.31
CA GLU A 316 16.67 0.61 -5.47
C GLU A 316 15.73 1.68 -6.05
N THR A 317 14.86 2.23 -5.21
CA THR A 317 13.96 3.32 -5.59
C THR A 317 13.91 4.37 -4.50
N THR A 318 13.36 5.53 -4.84
CA THR A 318 13.00 6.57 -3.89
C THR A 318 11.52 6.90 -4.08
N ILE A 319 10.71 6.63 -3.05
CA ILE A 319 9.27 6.94 -3.04
C ILE A 319 9.02 7.89 -1.88
N ALA A 320 8.33 9.01 -2.14
CA ALA A 320 8.09 10.07 -1.14
C ALA A 320 9.37 10.59 -0.45
N GLY A 321 10.49 10.61 -1.17
CA GLY A 321 11.81 11.00 -0.64
C GLY A 321 12.48 9.93 0.24
N VAL A 322 11.84 8.78 0.46
CA VAL A 322 12.38 7.66 1.23
C VAL A 322 13.01 6.64 0.29
N ARG A 323 14.27 6.32 0.55
CA ARG A 323 15.03 5.33 -0.21
C ARG A 323 14.60 3.94 0.24
N MET A 324 14.44 3.01 -0.68
CA MET A 324 14.16 1.62 -0.32
C MET A 324 14.83 0.67 -1.29
N ARG A 325 15.15 -0.52 -0.78
CA ARG A 325 15.78 -1.58 -1.52
C ARG A 325 14.94 -2.85 -1.41
N ALA A 326 13.91 -2.91 -2.25
CA ALA A 326 13.02 -4.06 -2.43
C ALA A 326 12.87 -4.33 -3.93
N PRO A 327 12.82 -5.60 -4.39
CA PRO A 327 12.55 -5.89 -5.79
C PRO A 327 11.13 -5.45 -6.14
N MET A 328 11.01 -4.48 -7.04
CA MET A 328 9.72 -3.96 -7.49
C MET A 328 9.69 -3.93 -9.01
N MET A 329 8.49 -4.01 -9.58
CA MET A 329 8.33 -3.72 -10.99
C MET A 329 8.63 -2.25 -11.24
N ARG A 330 9.29 -1.96 -12.37
CA ARG A 330 9.69 -0.61 -12.71
C ARG A 330 8.47 0.17 -13.22
N ILE A 331 7.88 0.94 -12.32
CA ILE A 331 6.69 1.76 -12.57
C ILE A 331 7.04 3.21 -12.24
N HIS A 332 6.66 4.12 -13.13
CA HIS A 332 6.80 5.55 -12.96
C HIS A 332 5.45 6.17 -12.63
N THR A 333 5.31 6.64 -11.39
CA THR A 333 4.07 7.29 -10.93
C THR A 333 4.19 8.80 -11.04
N VAL A 334 3.17 9.44 -11.62
CA VAL A 334 2.98 10.89 -11.64
C VAL A 334 1.74 11.24 -10.82
N ALA A 335 1.82 12.24 -9.96
CA ALA A 335 0.70 12.74 -9.15
C ALA A 335 -0.29 13.58 -10.00
N ALA A 336 -0.88 12.95 -11.01
CA ALA A 336 -1.88 13.51 -11.90
C ALA A 336 -2.92 12.43 -12.23
N GLY A 337 -4.20 12.75 -12.07
CA GLY A 337 -5.32 11.83 -12.24
C GLY A 337 -6.63 12.59 -12.50
N GLY A 338 -7.76 11.87 -12.55
CA GLY A 338 -9.08 12.48 -12.76
C GLY A 338 -9.49 13.48 -11.66
N GLY A 339 -9.12 13.22 -10.41
CA GLY A 339 -9.34 14.08 -9.26
C GLY A 339 -8.33 15.21 -9.10
N SER A 340 -7.33 15.35 -9.98
CA SER A 340 -6.37 16.46 -9.90
C SER A 340 -7.08 17.80 -9.98
N ILE A 341 -6.83 18.66 -8.99
CA ILE A 341 -7.54 19.92 -8.82
C ILE A 341 -7.05 20.93 -9.86
N CYS A 342 -7.99 21.53 -10.56
CA CYS A 342 -7.79 22.59 -11.53
C CYS A 342 -7.87 23.96 -10.83
N ARG A 343 -6.84 24.81 -10.98
CA ARG A 343 -6.79 26.16 -10.39
C ARG A 343 -6.27 27.18 -11.39
N PHE A 344 -6.87 28.35 -11.41
CA PHE A 344 -6.35 29.52 -12.11
C PHE A 344 -5.89 30.55 -11.08
N ASP A 345 -4.62 30.94 -11.12
CA ASP A 345 -4.03 31.91 -10.18
C ASP A 345 -4.13 33.37 -10.67
N GLY A 346 -4.91 33.62 -11.73
CA GLY A 346 -4.99 34.91 -12.43
C GLY A 346 -4.02 35.04 -13.60
N GLN A 347 -3.03 34.14 -13.72
CA GLN A 347 -2.05 34.15 -14.82
C GLN A 347 -1.96 32.80 -15.54
N ARG A 348 -1.93 31.69 -14.81
CA ARG A 348 -1.75 30.34 -15.34
C ARG A 348 -2.81 29.41 -14.79
N PHE A 349 -3.28 28.54 -15.68
CA PHE A 349 -4.10 27.40 -15.30
C PHE A 349 -3.18 26.24 -14.91
N ARG A 350 -3.35 25.72 -13.71
CA ARG A 350 -2.55 24.61 -13.15
C ARG A 350 -3.46 23.46 -12.78
N VAL A 351 -2.97 22.25 -13.01
CA VAL A 351 -3.66 21.00 -12.67
C VAL A 351 -2.76 20.21 -11.73
N GLY A 352 -3.26 19.87 -10.54
CA GLY A 352 -2.47 19.22 -9.50
C GLY A 352 -1.44 20.15 -8.83
N PRO A 353 -0.54 19.61 -7.99
CA PRO A 353 -0.43 18.19 -7.60
C PRO A 353 -1.51 17.74 -6.61
N GLY A 354 -2.29 18.67 -6.05
CA GLY A 354 -3.40 18.32 -5.15
C GLY A 354 -4.50 17.52 -5.87
N SER A 355 -5.07 16.53 -5.18
CA SER A 355 -6.18 15.70 -5.65
C SER A 355 -7.39 15.89 -4.74
N ALA A 356 -8.60 15.78 -5.30
CA ALA A 356 -9.85 15.75 -4.54
C ALA A 356 -10.21 14.34 -4.02
N GLY A 357 -9.48 13.28 -4.44
CA GLY A 357 -9.69 11.91 -3.96
C GLY A 357 -11.06 11.33 -4.32
N ALA A 358 -11.58 10.45 -3.46
CA ALA A 358 -12.95 9.96 -3.51
C ALA A 358 -13.92 10.85 -2.71
N ASP A 359 -13.45 11.46 -1.62
CA ASP A 359 -14.22 12.32 -0.71
C ASP A 359 -13.42 13.61 -0.39
N PRO A 360 -13.96 14.81 -0.68
CA PRO A 360 -15.23 15.09 -1.35
C PRO A 360 -15.25 14.72 -2.84
N GLY A 361 -14.10 14.36 -3.42
CA GLY A 361 -13.99 14.01 -4.83
C GLY A 361 -14.19 15.19 -5.79
N PRO A 362 -14.21 14.93 -7.11
CA PRO A 362 -14.67 15.88 -8.13
C PRO A 362 -16.03 16.53 -7.80
N ALA A 363 -16.28 17.73 -8.29
CA ALA A 363 -17.56 18.40 -8.08
C ALA A 363 -18.76 17.57 -8.59
N CYS A 364 -18.58 16.84 -9.70
CA CYS A 364 -19.59 15.92 -10.25
C CYS A 364 -19.94 14.74 -9.34
N TYR A 365 -19.20 14.49 -8.24
CA TYR A 365 -19.52 13.42 -7.29
C TYR A 365 -20.64 13.79 -6.31
N ARG A 366 -21.21 15.01 -6.41
CA ARG A 366 -22.34 15.49 -5.58
C ARG A 366 -21.99 15.70 -4.09
N ARG A 367 -20.71 15.90 -3.76
CA ARG A 367 -20.21 16.13 -2.38
C ARG A 367 -19.52 17.48 -2.17
N GLY A 368 -19.78 18.45 -3.06
CA GLY A 368 -19.27 19.82 -2.91
C GLY A 368 -17.78 20.03 -3.27
N GLY A 369 -17.15 19.02 -3.88
CA GLY A 369 -15.74 19.03 -4.29
C GLY A 369 -15.32 20.19 -5.22
N PRO A 370 -14.01 20.42 -5.39
CA PRO A 370 -13.48 21.46 -6.27
C PRO A 370 -13.58 21.08 -7.76
N LEU A 371 -13.24 22.01 -8.67
CA LEU A 371 -13.06 21.68 -10.10
C LEU A 371 -11.85 20.75 -10.28
N THR A 372 -12.06 19.65 -10.98
CA THR A 372 -11.03 18.64 -11.28
C THR A 372 -11.00 18.24 -12.76
N VAL A 373 -10.04 17.41 -13.15
CA VAL A 373 -9.94 16.86 -14.51
C VAL A 373 -11.19 16.05 -14.90
N THR A 374 -11.77 15.29 -13.97
CA THR A 374 -13.01 14.54 -14.19
C THR A 374 -14.18 15.48 -14.51
N ASP A 375 -14.30 16.59 -13.79
CA ASP A 375 -15.34 17.60 -14.06
C ASP A 375 -15.20 18.16 -15.48
N CYS A 376 -13.98 18.50 -15.91
CA CYS A 376 -13.72 18.93 -17.28
C CYS A 376 -14.11 17.84 -18.31
N ASN A 377 -13.80 16.58 -18.04
CA ASN A 377 -14.15 15.48 -18.94
C ASN A 377 -15.66 15.23 -19.01
N VAL A 378 -16.41 15.47 -17.92
CA VAL A 378 -17.88 15.42 -17.91
C VAL A 378 -18.45 16.56 -18.74
N LEU A 379 -17.99 17.81 -18.54
CA LEU A 379 -18.44 18.97 -19.31
C LEU A 379 -18.17 18.84 -20.81
N LEU A 380 -17.02 18.27 -21.18
CA LEU A 380 -16.63 18.05 -22.56
C LEU A 380 -17.30 16.81 -23.19
N GLY A 381 -18.12 16.06 -22.43
CA GLY A 381 -18.79 14.85 -22.91
C GLY A 381 -17.86 13.65 -23.16
N LYS A 382 -16.60 13.72 -22.73
CA LYS A 382 -15.65 12.59 -22.80
C LYS A 382 -16.03 11.50 -21.80
N VAL A 383 -16.47 11.91 -20.61
CA VAL A 383 -17.10 11.02 -19.63
C VAL A 383 -18.61 11.25 -19.72
N GLN A 384 -19.34 10.18 -20.04
CA GLN A 384 -20.79 10.22 -20.18
C GLN A 384 -21.43 9.65 -18.91
N PRO A 385 -22.13 10.46 -18.08
CA PRO A 385 -22.67 10.03 -16.79
C PRO A 385 -23.54 8.78 -16.84
N GLN A 386 -24.29 8.59 -17.92
CA GLN A 386 -25.18 7.44 -18.14
C GLN A 386 -24.46 6.09 -18.27
N HIS A 387 -23.17 6.09 -18.61
CA HIS A 387 -22.33 4.90 -18.73
C HIS A 387 -21.32 4.76 -17.59
N PHE A 388 -21.38 5.67 -16.62
CA PHE A 388 -20.53 5.65 -15.43
C PHE A 388 -21.28 4.97 -14.27
N PRO A 389 -20.60 4.25 -13.37
CA PRO A 389 -21.23 3.69 -12.17
C PRO A 389 -22.04 4.71 -11.39
N GLN A 390 -23.25 4.30 -10.97
CA GLN A 390 -24.16 5.12 -10.18
C GLN A 390 -23.85 4.93 -8.70
N VAL A 391 -22.75 5.52 -8.22
CA VAL A 391 -22.25 5.36 -6.85
C VAL A 391 -22.16 6.70 -6.09
N PHE A 392 -22.81 7.74 -6.61
CA PHE A 392 -22.70 9.12 -6.11
C PHE A 392 -23.98 9.61 -5.43
N GLY A 393 -23.89 10.80 -4.83
CA GLY A 393 -25.00 11.43 -4.13
C GLY A 393 -25.30 10.81 -2.76
N PRO A 394 -26.28 11.36 -2.02
CA PRO A 394 -26.57 10.95 -0.63
C PRO A 394 -27.03 9.51 -0.46
N GLY A 395 -27.53 8.88 -1.53
CA GLY A 395 -27.94 7.47 -1.55
C GLY A 395 -26.87 6.51 -2.07
N ALA A 396 -25.72 7.02 -2.53
CA ALA A 396 -24.69 6.27 -3.26
C ALA A 396 -25.25 5.47 -4.46
N ASP A 397 -26.23 6.03 -5.15
CA ASP A 397 -27.02 5.39 -6.21
C ASP A 397 -27.28 6.32 -7.41
N GLN A 398 -26.63 7.48 -7.47
CA GLN A 398 -26.82 8.47 -8.53
C GLN A 398 -25.65 8.51 -9.52
N PRO A 399 -25.90 8.92 -10.78
CA PRO A 399 -24.84 9.18 -11.74
C PRO A 399 -24.09 10.49 -11.42
N LEU A 400 -22.96 10.69 -12.11
CA LEU A 400 -22.21 11.95 -12.08
C LEU A 400 -23.10 13.16 -12.39
N ASP A 401 -22.89 14.26 -11.67
CA ASP A 401 -23.72 15.46 -11.76
C ASP A 401 -23.24 16.46 -12.83
N HIS A 402 -23.59 16.19 -14.08
CA HIS A 402 -23.26 17.09 -15.19
C HIS A 402 -23.82 18.52 -14.97
N LEU A 403 -25.09 18.63 -14.55
CA LEU A 403 -25.74 19.93 -14.36
C LEU A 403 -25.13 20.72 -13.21
N GLY A 404 -24.78 20.04 -12.10
CA GLY A 404 -24.08 20.66 -10.98
C GLY A 404 -22.73 21.24 -11.38
N VAL A 405 -21.97 20.54 -12.22
CA VAL A 405 -20.69 21.05 -12.72
C VAL A 405 -20.90 22.25 -13.67
N SER A 406 -21.79 22.14 -14.66
CA SER A 406 -22.01 23.21 -15.66
C SER A 406 -22.60 24.49 -15.10
N THR A 407 -23.27 24.41 -13.95
CA THR A 407 -23.81 25.58 -13.26
C THR A 407 -22.73 26.29 -12.45
N ARG A 408 -21.74 25.54 -11.95
CA ARG A 408 -20.72 26.04 -11.02
C ARG A 408 -19.46 26.58 -11.72
N PHE A 409 -19.11 26.02 -12.87
CA PHE A 409 -17.91 26.33 -13.65
C PHE A 409 -18.27 26.53 -15.11
#